data_AF-A0A179T3B6-F1
#
_entry.id   AF-A0A179T3B6-F1
#
_cell.length_a   1.000
_cell.length_b   1.000
_cell.length_c   1.000
_cell.angle_alpha   90.00
_cell.angle_beta   90.00
_cell.angle_gamma   90.00
#
_symmetry.space_group_name_H-M   'P 1'
#
loop_
_entity.id
_entity.type
_entity.pdbx_description
1 polymer ?
#
loop_
_entity_poly.entity_id
_entity_poly.type
_entity_poly.pdbx_seq_one_letter_code
_entity_poly.pdbx_strand_id
1 'polypeptide(L)' 'MDISRNTILNVEHQLENTIRKDLIQTIRIYGLSHAETIAIGQKMDKYIFELQLIKQFKGKWFVTKSL' A
#
# COMPACT_ATOMS: atom_id res chain seq x y z
N MET A 1 -21.20 7.97 -0.77
CA MET A 1 -20.86 6.54 -0.63
C MET A 1 -20.03 6.39 0.63
N ASP A 2 -20.62 5.89 1.71
CA ASP A 2 -19.88 5.56 2.94
C ASP A 2 -19.07 4.28 2.70
N ILE A 3 -17.80 4.45 2.34
CA ILE A 3 -16.87 3.31 2.31
C ILE A 3 -16.63 2.90 3.76
N SER A 4 -17.16 1.74 4.15
CA SER A 4 -17.06 1.26 5.53
C SER A 4 -15.58 1.10 5.93
N ARG A 5 -15.26 1.41 7.19
CA ARG A 5 -13.89 1.25 7.75
C ARG A 5 -13.31 -0.15 7.50
N ASN A 6 -14.16 -1.17 7.54
CA ASN A 6 -13.78 -2.56 7.29
C ASN A 6 -13.46 -2.81 5.81
N THR A 7 -14.17 -2.16 4.89
CA THR A 7 -13.88 -2.22 3.45
C THR A 7 -12.49 -1.64 3.16
N ILE A 8 -12.14 -0.52 3.80
CA ILE A 8 -10.82 0.10 3.62
C ILE A 8 -9.71 -0.82 4.16
N LEU A 9 -9.88 -1.36 5.36
CA LEU A 9 -8.90 -2.28 5.96
C LEU A 9 -8.69 -3.55 5.12
N ASN A 10 -9.76 -4.11 4.57
CA ASN A 10 -9.66 -5.29 3.72
C ASN A 10 -8.94 -5.00 2.40
N VAL A 11 -9.20 -3.83 1.80
CA VAL A 11 -8.51 -3.36 0.59
C VAL A 11 -7.02 -3.12 0.88
N GLU A 12 -6.69 -2.46 1.99
CA GLU A 12 -5.30 -2.24 2.43
C GLU A 12 -4.56 -3.59 2.55
N HIS A 13 -5.17 -4.58 3.20
CA HIS A 13 -4.58 -5.91 3.40
C HIS A 13 -4.46 -6.73 2.11
N GLN A 14 -5.43 -6.65 1.21
CA GLN A 14 -5.36 -7.32 -0.10
C GLN A 14 -4.23 -6.76 -0.96
N LEU A 15 -4.09 -5.43 -1.01
CA LEU A 15 -3.03 -4.77 -1.76
C LEU A 15 -1.64 -5.09 -1.22
N GLU A 16 -1.45 -5.07 0.10
CA GLU A 16 -0.17 -5.46 0.73
C GLU A 16 0.22 -6.89 0.35
N ASN A 17 -0.74 -7.82 0.37
CA ASN A 17 -0.48 -9.21 0.03
C ASN A 17 -0.16 -9.43 -1.45
N THR A 18 -0.86 -8.75 -2.36
CA THR A 18 -0.60 -8.85 -3.81
C THR A 18 0.79 -8.31 -4.14
N ILE A 19 1.11 -7.09 -3.71
CA ILE A 19 2.41 -6.46 -4.01
C ILE A 19 3.57 -7.29 -3.43
N ARG A 20 3.40 -7.83 -2.21
CA ARG A 20 4.40 -8.70 -1.59
C ARG A 20 4.63 -9.98 -2.39
N LYS A 21 3.56 -10.63 -2.86
CA LYS A 21 3.67 -11.86 -3.68
C LYS A 21 4.39 -11.57 -5.00
N ASP A 22 4.00 -10.50 -5.68
CA ASP A 22 4.58 -10.12 -6.97
C ASP A 22 6.07 -9.79 -6.84
N LEU A 23 6.47 -9.06 -5.79
CA LEU A 23 7.88 -8.75 -5.53
C LEU A 23 8.70 -10.01 -5.25
N ILE A 24 8.21 -10.90 -4.37
CA ILE A 24 8.91 -12.15 -4.04
C ILE A 24 9.06 -13.03 -5.29
N GLN A 25 8.00 -13.16 -6.10
CA GLN A 25 8.04 -13.94 -7.32
C GLN A 25 9.04 -13.35 -8.32
N THR A 26 9.04 -12.04 -8.49
CA THR A 26 9.93 -11.36 -9.46
C THR A 26 11.39 -11.44 -9.02
N ILE A 27 11.68 -11.30 -7.72
CA ILE A 27 13.03 -11.55 -7.17
C ILE A 27 13.49 -12.98 -7.44
N ARG A 28 12.59 -13.98 -7.28
CA ARG A 28 12.93 -15.38 -7.52
C ARG A 28 13.23 -15.69 -8.99
N ILE A 29 12.54 -15.03 -9.91
CA ILE A 29 12.70 -15.27 -11.36
C ILE A 29 13.92 -14.51 -11.90
N TYR A 30 14.05 -13.23 -11.52
CA TYR A 30 14.94 -12.30 -12.20
C TYR A 30 16.11 -11.81 -11.34
N GLY A 31 16.05 -12.00 -10.02
CA GLY A 31 17.01 -11.46 -9.07
C GLY A 31 16.71 -10.00 -8.66
N LEU A 32 17.42 -9.52 -7.65
CA LEU A 32 17.17 -8.23 -7.00
C LEU A 32 17.47 -7.02 -7.90
N SER A 33 18.48 -7.12 -8.75
CA SER A 33 18.99 -6.01 -9.56
C SER A 33 18.33 -5.90 -10.94
N HIS A 34 17.41 -6.79 -11.27
CA HIS A 34 16.73 -6.74 -12.57
C HIS A 34 15.74 -5.57 -12.62
N ALA A 35 15.67 -4.92 -13.78
CA ALA A 35 14.74 -3.81 -14.03
C ALA A 35 13.28 -4.09 -13.63
N GLU A 36 12.77 -5.30 -13.84
CA GLU A 36 11.40 -5.67 -13.44
C GLU A 36 11.22 -5.68 -11.92
N THR A 37 12.20 -6.25 -11.20
CA THR A 37 12.22 -6.25 -9.73
C THR A 37 12.27 -4.82 -9.18
N ILE A 38 13.09 -3.96 -9.79
CA ILE A 38 13.20 -2.54 -9.42
C ILE A 38 11.87 -1.82 -9.68
N ALA A 39 11.23 -2.05 -10.82
CA ALA A 39 9.96 -1.43 -11.16
C ALA A 39 8.83 -1.83 -10.19
N ILE A 40 8.79 -3.09 -9.75
CA ILE A 40 7.84 -3.54 -8.72
C ILE A 40 8.17 -2.92 -7.36
N GLY A 41 9.45 -2.81 -7.01
CA GLY A 41 9.89 -2.10 -5.81
C GLY A 41 9.40 -0.65 -5.79
N GLN A 42 9.56 0.09 -6.89
CA GLN A 42 9.07 1.47 -7.01
C GLN A 42 7.55 1.58 -6.87
N LYS A 43 6.79 0.60 -7.41
CA LYS A 43 5.33 0.54 -7.20
C LYS A 43 4.99 0.32 -5.73
N MET A 44 5.75 -0.50 -5.03
CA MET A 44 5.59 -0.75 -3.60
C MET A 44 5.87 0.50 -2.76
N ASP A 45 6.94 1.24 -3.08
CA ASP A 45 7.28 2.50 -2.40
C ASP A 45 6.16 3.54 -2.56
N LYS A 46 5.62 3.69 -3.77
CA LYS A 46 4.48 4.58 -4.04
C LYS A 46 3.25 4.18 -3.21
N TYR A 47 2.95 2.89 -3.15
CA TYR A 47 1.82 2.40 -2.36
C TYR A 47 1.99 2.65 -0.86
N ILE A 48 3.19 2.42 -0.31
CA ILE A 48 3.52 2.71 1.09
C ILE A 48 3.32 4.20 1.38
N PHE A 49 3.78 5.06 0.48
CA PHE A 49 3.60 6.51 0.60
C PHE A 49 2.12 6.92 0.61
N GLU A 50 1.31 6.41 -0.33
CA GLU A 50 -0.13 6.67 -0.39
C GLU A 50 -0.86 6.18 0.88
N LEU A 51 -0.50 5.00 1.40
CA LEU A 51 -1.03 4.50 2.67
C LEU A 51 -0.67 5.41 3.85
N GLN A 52 0.57 5.88 3.91
CA GLN A 52 1.00 6.81 4.96
C GLN A 52 0.24 8.13 4.89
N LEU A 53 0.02 8.67 3.69
CA LEU A 53 -0.81 9.85 3.50
C LEU A 53 -2.24 9.61 4.01
N ILE A 54 -2.88 8.51 3.61
CA ILE A 54 -4.23 8.16 4.06
C ILE A 54 -4.29 8.06 5.60
N LYS A 55 -3.30 7.43 6.24
CA LYS A 55 -3.22 7.33 7.71
C LYS A 55 -3.08 8.71 8.37
N GLN A 56 -2.24 9.60 7.82
CA GLN A 56 -2.08 10.97 8.32
C GLN A 56 -3.35 11.80 8.16
N PHE A 57 -4.01 11.73 6.99
CA PHE A 57 -5.26 12.45 6.75
C PHE A 57 -6.42 11.91 7.59
N LYS A 58 -6.52 10.58 7.78
CA LYS A 58 -7.45 9.97 8.75
C LYS A 58 -7.23 10.56 10.14
N GLY A 59 -5.98 10.61 10.62
CA GLY A 59 -5.63 11.21 11.91
C GLY A 59 -6.10 12.67 12.06
N LYS A 60 -5.92 13.50 11.02
CA LYS A 60 -6.36 14.91 11.02
C LYS A 60 -7.88 15.07 10.95
N TRP A 61 -8.59 14.16 10.28
CA TRP A 61 -10.06 14.19 10.18
C TRP A 61 -10.75 13.85 11.51
N PHE A 62 -10.18 12.95 12.32
CA PHE A 62 -10.72 12.65 13.66
C PHE A 62 -10.51 13.80 14.66
N VAL A 63 -9.41 14.56 14.55
CA VAL A 63 -9.13 15.71 15.43
C VAL A 63 -10.05 16.90 15.15
N THR A 64 -10.51 17.08 13.91
CA THR A 64 -11.38 18.21 13.52
C THR A 64 -12.86 17.98 13.77
N LYS A 65 -13.30 16.72 13.96
CA LYS A 65 -14.69 16.40 14.34
C LYS A 65 -14.94 16.38 15.85
N SER A 66 -13.91 16.58 16.68
CA SER A 66 -13.99 16.62 18.14
C SER A 66 -13.96 18.05 18.72
N LEU A 67 -14.28 19.07 17.90
CA LEU A 67 -14.48 20.46 18.30
C LEU A 67 -15.92 20.89 18.01
#